data_AF-A0A1H6VWH7-F1
#
_entry.id   AF-A0A1H6VWH7-F1
#
_cell.length_a   1.000
_cell.length_b   1.000
_cell.length_c   1.000
_cell.angle_alpha   90.00
_cell.angle_beta   90.00
_cell.angle_gamma   90.00
#
_symmetry.space_group_name_H-M   'P 1'
#
loop_
_entity.id
_entity.type
_entity.pdbx_description
1 polymer ?
#
loop_
_entity_poly.entity_id
_entity_poly.type
_entity_poly.pdbx_seq_one_letter_code
_entity_poly.pdbx_strand_id
1 'polypeptide(L)'
;MKKIFIVFTFLIFSKSFAIVGLADWQFVTSKGNVFNDYQQDGISLSINKEDIKIDNLTRWYFYNDFIIGEHLNESSQLEYFFVNEINSKVIFFDTFDESEKFKNENDLKPLFWTRWNDENSIDSIFVFLINFFAFIIVFIYVIVFLIRLFKKPRNMIYKNEAKFCLIFVIALLIINLLDNFKISF
;
A
#
# COMPACT_ATOMS: atom_id res chain seq x y z
N MET A 1 41.46 5.38 5.60
CA MET A 1 40.22 5.02 6.32
C MET A 1 39.30 6.20 6.60
N LYS A 2 39.74 7.30 7.26
CA LYS A 2 38.87 8.47 7.57
C LYS A 2 38.14 9.08 6.35
N LYS A 3 38.81 9.17 5.18
CA LYS A 3 38.20 9.73 3.95
C LYS A 3 37.08 8.87 3.36
N ILE A 4 37.19 7.54 3.47
CA ILE A 4 36.14 6.61 3.02
C ILE A 4 34.92 6.73 3.92
N PHE A 5 35.13 6.86 5.24
CA PHE A 5 34.05 7.04 6.20
C PHE A 5 33.27 8.34 5.94
N ILE A 6 33.96 9.46 5.68
CA ILE A 6 33.32 10.74 5.35
C ILE A 6 32.48 10.64 4.07
N VAL A 7 32.98 10.00 3.02
CA VAL A 7 32.23 9.80 1.77
C VAL A 7 31.01 8.90 2.00
N PHE A 8 31.14 7.85 2.82
CA PHE A 8 30.03 6.97 3.16
C PHE A 8 28.96 7.69 3.99
N THR A 9 29.36 8.52 4.97
CA THR A 9 28.43 9.34 5.76
C THR A 9 27.71 10.36 4.88
N PHE A 10 28.40 10.97 3.92
CA PHE A 10 27.80 11.93 2.99
C PHE A 10 26.80 11.28 2.01
N LEU A 11 27.08 10.06 1.54
CA LEU A 11 26.17 9.29 0.68
C LEU A 11 24.94 8.76 1.41
N ILE A 12 25.04 8.49 2.72
CA ILE A 12 23.90 8.10 3.56
C ILE A 12 23.04 9.33 3.87
N PHE A 13 23.65 10.48 4.19
CA PHE A 13 22.92 11.71 4.48
C PHE A 13 22.25 12.33 3.25
N SER A 14 22.82 12.19 2.05
CA SER A 14 22.19 12.72 0.83
C SER A 14 20.88 12.01 0.48
N LYS A 15 20.67 10.77 0.96
CA LYS A 15 19.40 10.05 0.82
C LYS A 15 18.35 10.47 1.85
N SER A 16 18.75 11.06 2.97
CA SER A 16 17.82 11.52 4.01
C SER A 16 17.08 12.81 3.67
N PHE A 17 17.56 13.58 2.69
CA PHE A 17 16.93 14.84 2.25
C PHE A 17 15.88 14.66 1.13
N ALA A 18 15.53 13.44 0.75
CA ALA A 18 14.53 13.15 -0.28
C ALA A 18 13.22 12.55 0.29
N ILE A 19 12.93 12.76 1.58
CA ILE A 19 11.80 12.10 2.26
C ILE A 19 10.47 12.87 2.07
N VAL A 20 10.52 14.16 1.75
CA VAL A 20 9.33 14.98 1.48
C VAL A 20 8.96 14.80 0.00
N GLY A 21 7.97 13.95 -0.28
CA GLY A 21 7.47 13.66 -1.64
C GLY A 21 7.63 12.22 -2.12
N LEU A 22 8.19 11.31 -1.30
CA LEU A 22 8.16 9.86 -1.58
C LEU A 22 6.90 9.17 -1.06
N ALA A 23 6.17 9.82 -0.15
CA ALA A 23 4.90 9.31 0.38
C ALA A 23 3.71 9.75 -0.47
N ASP A 24 3.83 10.85 -1.22
CA ASP A 24 2.77 11.33 -2.09
C ASP A 24 2.53 10.30 -3.20
N TRP A 25 1.32 9.77 -3.25
CA TRP A 25 0.92 8.83 -4.27
C TRP A 25 -0.35 9.31 -4.98
N GLN A 26 -0.46 8.87 -6.22
CA GLN A 26 -1.63 9.08 -7.05
C GLN A 26 -2.05 7.75 -7.64
N PHE A 27 -3.33 7.45 -7.59
CA PHE A 27 -3.91 6.25 -8.18
C PHE A 27 -5.07 6.64 -9.10
N VAL A 28 -5.02 6.15 -10.34
CA VAL A 28 -6.08 6.37 -11.33
C VAL A 28 -6.83 5.06 -11.51
N THR A 29 -8.13 5.09 -11.25
CA THR A 29 -9.04 3.95 -11.46
C THR A 29 -9.18 3.62 -12.95
N SER A 30 -9.69 2.43 -13.26
CA SER A 30 -9.94 2.00 -14.65
C SER A 30 -10.89 2.94 -15.42
N LYS A 31 -11.75 3.69 -14.71
CA LYS A 31 -12.68 4.66 -15.29
C LYS A 31 -12.20 6.12 -15.23
N GLY A 32 -10.97 6.34 -14.72
CA GLY A 32 -10.31 7.64 -14.74
C GLY A 32 -10.54 8.53 -13.51
N ASN A 33 -11.25 8.05 -12.49
CA ASN A 33 -11.29 8.73 -11.17
C ASN A 33 -9.89 8.70 -10.55
N VAL A 34 -9.51 9.77 -9.86
CA VAL A 34 -8.14 9.98 -9.38
C VAL A 34 -8.14 10.12 -7.86
N PHE A 35 -7.46 9.20 -7.19
CA PHE A 35 -7.11 9.34 -5.78
C PHE A 35 -5.76 10.04 -5.66
N ASN A 36 -5.68 11.03 -4.77
CA ASN A 36 -4.45 11.77 -4.50
C ASN A 36 -4.21 11.87 -3.00
N ASP A 37 -2.98 11.61 -2.59
CA ASP A 37 -2.47 11.86 -1.24
C ASP A 37 -1.35 12.90 -1.33
N TYR A 38 -1.75 14.17 -1.49
CA TYR A 38 -0.82 15.29 -1.48
C TYR A 38 -0.75 15.86 -0.06
N GLN A 39 0.47 16.09 0.43
CA GLN A 39 0.72 16.42 1.85
C GLN A 39 -0.18 17.54 2.40
N GLN A 40 -0.66 17.30 3.62
CA GLN A 40 -1.41 18.17 4.56
C GLN A 40 -2.93 18.12 4.51
N ASP A 41 -3.56 17.73 3.40
CA ASP A 41 -5.04 17.79 3.26
C ASP A 41 -5.73 16.42 3.25
N GLY A 42 -5.00 15.36 3.62
CA GLY A 42 -5.49 13.99 3.61
C GLY A 42 -5.70 13.44 2.20
N ILE A 43 -6.31 12.26 2.13
CA ILE A 43 -6.59 11.58 0.87
C ILE A 43 -7.82 12.21 0.21
N SER A 44 -7.72 12.53 -1.07
CA SER A 44 -8.80 13.09 -1.87
C SER A 44 -9.14 12.23 -3.08
N LEU A 45 -10.39 12.27 -3.51
CA LEU A 45 -10.91 11.58 -4.69
C LEU A 45 -11.52 12.60 -5.66
N SER A 46 -10.91 12.74 -6.84
CA SER A 46 -11.42 13.53 -7.96
C SER A 46 -12.21 12.64 -8.92
N ILE A 47 -13.47 13.00 -9.17
CA ILE A 47 -14.37 12.22 -10.03
C ILE A 47 -14.18 12.60 -11.49
N ASN A 48 -14.02 11.61 -12.35
CA ASN A 48 -13.82 11.88 -13.77
C ASN A 48 -15.07 12.52 -14.39
N LYS A 49 -14.88 13.51 -15.27
CA LYS A 49 -15.94 14.23 -16.02
C LYS A 49 -16.86 15.12 -15.18
N GLU A 50 -16.73 15.11 -13.87
CA GLU A 50 -17.44 15.96 -12.94
C GLU A 50 -16.42 16.84 -12.23
N ASP A 51 -16.71 18.13 -12.00
CA ASP A 51 -15.84 19.00 -11.19
C ASP A 51 -16.08 18.76 -9.68
N ILE A 52 -16.16 17.48 -9.31
CA ILE A 52 -16.45 17.01 -7.95
C ILE A 52 -15.17 16.41 -7.37
N LYS A 53 -14.78 16.96 -6.21
CA LYS A 53 -13.68 16.46 -5.38
C LYS A 53 -14.25 16.11 -4.01
N ILE A 54 -13.94 14.91 -3.56
CA ILE A 54 -14.24 14.45 -2.20
C ILE A 54 -12.93 14.52 -1.43
N ASP A 55 -12.85 15.36 -0.40
CA ASP A 55 -11.67 15.55 0.43
C ASP A 55 -11.82 14.82 1.78
N ASN A 56 -10.69 14.62 2.47
CA ASN A 56 -10.61 13.94 3.77
C ASN A 56 -11.23 12.52 3.77
N LEU A 57 -10.91 11.70 2.76
CA LEU A 57 -11.33 10.29 2.72
C LEU A 57 -10.72 9.53 3.89
N THR A 58 -11.57 8.95 4.74
CA THR A 58 -11.08 8.13 5.86
C THR A 58 -10.97 6.67 5.47
N ARG A 59 -11.97 6.13 4.75
CA ARG A 59 -11.92 4.77 4.20
C ARG A 59 -12.74 4.60 2.93
N TRP A 60 -12.28 3.72 2.03
CA TRP A 60 -13.00 3.38 0.79
C TRP A 60 -12.69 1.97 0.29
N TYR A 61 -13.58 1.44 -0.55
CA TYR A 61 -13.38 0.20 -1.30
C TYR A 61 -14.10 0.27 -2.66
N PHE A 62 -13.70 -0.62 -3.57
CA PHE A 62 -14.32 -0.78 -4.89
C PHE A 62 -15.27 -1.97 -4.89
N TYR A 63 -16.45 -1.81 -5.48
CA TYR A 63 -17.41 -2.90 -5.66
C TYR A 63 -18.37 -2.65 -6.82
N ASN A 64 -18.47 -3.58 -7.78
CA ASN A 64 -19.42 -3.53 -8.90
C ASN A 64 -19.45 -2.17 -9.67
N ASP A 65 -18.28 -1.64 -10.08
CA ASP A 65 -18.14 -0.31 -10.69
C ASP A 65 -18.59 0.86 -9.80
N PHE A 66 -18.68 0.67 -8.48
CA PHE A 66 -18.83 1.73 -7.49
C PHE A 66 -17.58 1.90 -6.65
N ILE A 67 -17.28 3.15 -6.32
CA ILE A 67 -16.41 3.52 -5.21
C ILE A 67 -17.32 3.83 -4.03
N ILE A 68 -17.15 3.09 -2.95
CA ILE A 68 -17.95 3.23 -1.73
C ILE A 68 -17.01 3.60 -0.61
N GLY A 69 -17.32 4.69 0.08
CA GLY A 69 -16.43 5.19 1.12
C GLY A 69 -17.11 6.06 2.14
N GLU A 70 -16.30 6.59 3.02
CA GLU A 70 -16.69 7.62 3.96
C GLU A 70 -15.59 8.68 4.04
N HIS A 71 -15.98 9.90 4.35
CA HIS A 71 -15.08 11.04 4.45
C HIS A 71 -15.54 11.97 5.57
N LEU A 72 -14.65 12.88 6.00
CA LEU A 72 -15.01 13.96 6.91
C LEU A 72 -15.38 15.20 6.10
N ASN A 73 -16.61 15.68 6.28
CA ASN A 73 -17.05 16.93 5.67
C ASN A 73 -16.37 18.15 6.33
N GLU A 74 -16.66 19.36 5.82
CA GLU A 74 -16.07 20.62 6.34
C GLU A 74 -16.35 20.85 7.83
N SER A 75 -17.42 20.27 8.36
CA SER A 75 -17.79 20.33 9.79
C SER A 75 -17.17 19.20 10.62
N SER A 76 -16.22 18.44 10.04
CA SER A 76 -15.61 17.25 10.65
C SER A 76 -16.63 16.17 11.05
N GLN A 77 -17.76 16.10 10.36
CA GLN A 77 -18.76 15.05 10.52
C GLN A 77 -18.51 13.96 9.48
N LEU A 78 -18.72 12.71 9.90
CA LEU A 78 -18.57 11.54 9.04
C LEU A 78 -19.75 11.46 8.06
N GLU A 79 -19.46 11.48 6.76
CA GLU A 79 -20.42 11.36 5.68
C GLU A 79 -20.06 10.15 4.80
N TYR A 80 -21.07 9.46 4.28
CA TYR A 80 -20.87 8.28 3.43
C TYR A 80 -21.11 8.64 1.98
N PHE A 81 -20.28 8.14 1.07
CA PHE A 81 -20.41 8.43 -0.35
C PHE A 81 -20.42 7.17 -1.22
N PHE A 82 -21.14 7.27 -2.33
CA PHE A 82 -21.19 6.28 -3.39
C PHE A 82 -20.94 7.00 -4.72
N VAL A 83 -19.89 6.59 -5.42
CA VAL A 83 -19.56 7.07 -6.76
C VAL A 83 -19.81 5.93 -7.72
N ASN A 84 -20.71 6.11 -8.67
CA ASN A 84 -20.86 5.19 -9.79
C ASN A 84 -19.81 5.56 -10.85
N GLU A 85 -18.84 4.67 -11.09
CA GLU A 85 -17.73 4.96 -11.99
C GLU A 85 -18.11 4.95 -13.47
N ILE A 86 -19.28 4.41 -13.84
CA ILE A 86 -19.76 4.35 -15.23
C ILE A 86 -20.31 5.72 -15.68
N ASN A 87 -21.11 6.35 -14.82
CA ASN A 87 -21.83 7.58 -15.13
C ASN A 87 -21.36 8.79 -14.30
N SER A 88 -20.33 8.63 -13.48
CA SER A 88 -19.75 9.66 -12.61
C SER A 88 -20.71 10.24 -11.56
N LYS A 89 -21.87 9.60 -11.31
CA LYS A 89 -22.83 10.09 -10.33
C LYS A 89 -22.31 9.85 -8.92
N VAL A 90 -22.31 10.92 -8.13
CA VAL A 90 -21.97 10.88 -6.70
C VAL A 90 -23.24 11.04 -5.87
N ILE A 91 -23.37 10.24 -4.82
CA ILE A 91 -24.45 10.32 -3.84
C ILE A 91 -23.84 10.30 -2.45
N PHE A 92 -24.28 11.23 -1.61
CA PHE A 92 -23.85 11.35 -0.23
C PHE A 92 -24.99 11.00 0.73
N PHE A 93 -24.62 10.55 1.93
CA PHE A 93 -25.51 10.20 3.02
C PHE A 93 -24.93 10.66 4.35
N ASP A 94 -25.74 11.36 5.15
CA ASP A 94 -25.35 11.86 6.47
C ASP A 94 -25.32 10.74 7.52
N THR A 95 -26.01 9.62 7.26
CA THR A 95 -26.16 8.52 8.22
C THR A 95 -25.77 7.17 7.64
N PHE A 96 -25.29 6.30 8.54
CA PHE A 96 -24.95 4.91 8.18
C PHE A 96 -26.19 4.13 7.72
N ASP A 97 -27.35 4.38 8.32
CA ASP A 97 -28.58 3.65 8.02
C ASP A 97 -29.08 3.96 6.61
N GLU A 98 -28.99 5.22 6.17
CA GLU A 98 -29.34 5.62 4.79
C GLU A 98 -28.37 5.03 3.78
N SER A 99 -27.07 5.05 4.10
CA SER A 99 -26.02 4.49 3.25
C SER A 99 -26.16 2.96 3.13
N GLU A 100 -26.52 2.27 4.21
CA GLU A 100 -26.79 0.83 4.22
C GLU A 100 -28.06 0.49 3.43
N LYS A 101 -29.12 1.28 3.58
CA LYS A 101 -30.35 1.10 2.80
C LYS A 101 -30.07 1.23 1.30
N PHE A 102 -29.36 2.28 0.88
CA PHE A 102 -28.96 2.46 -0.52
C PHE A 102 -28.12 1.28 -1.03
N LYS A 103 -27.16 0.82 -0.22
CA LYS A 103 -26.32 -0.34 -0.55
C LYS A 103 -27.15 -1.61 -0.77
N ASN A 104 -28.17 -1.84 0.05
CA ASN A 104 -29.07 -2.99 -0.09
C ASN A 104 -30.01 -2.87 -1.29
N GLU A 105 -30.53 -1.67 -1.57
CA GLU A 105 -31.44 -1.42 -2.71
C GLU A 105 -30.75 -1.55 -4.08
N ASN A 106 -29.42 -1.38 -4.12
CA ASN A 106 -28.62 -1.45 -5.35
C ASN A 106 -27.75 -2.72 -5.43
N ASP A 107 -27.98 -3.72 -4.57
CA ASP A 107 -27.20 -4.97 -4.51
C ASP A 107 -25.67 -4.73 -4.37
N LEU A 108 -25.27 -3.66 -3.68
CA LEU A 108 -23.87 -3.28 -3.46
C LEU A 108 -23.25 -3.94 -2.22
N LYS A 109 -23.77 -5.12 -1.84
CA LYS A 109 -23.28 -5.88 -0.69
C LYS A 109 -22.29 -6.96 -1.17
N PRO A 110 -20.99 -6.81 -0.88
CA PRO A 110 -20.01 -7.79 -1.33
C PRO A 110 -20.27 -9.16 -0.69
N LEU A 111 -20.27 -10.21 -1.53
CA LEU A 111 -20.42 -11.61 -1.11
C LEU A 111 -19.21 -12.11 -0.32
N PHE A 112 -18.03 -11.55 -0.62
CA PHE A 112 -16.77 -11.84 0.04
C PHE A 112 -16.29 -10.60 0.79
N TRP A 113 -15.36 -10.80 1.73
CA TRP A 113 -14.77 -9.68 2.47
C TRP A 113 -14.07 -8.70 1.52
N THR A 114 -14.55 -7.46 1.45
CA THR A 114 -13.84 -6.34 0.83
C THR A 114 -12.96 -5.68 1.88
N ARG A 115 -11.68 -5.52 1.54
CA ARG A 115 -10.75 -4.78 2.41
C ARG A 115 -11.03 -3.30 2.25
N TRP A 116 -11.32 -2.63 3.36
CA TRP A 116 -11.32 -1.17 3.41
C TRP A 116 -9.88 -0.67 3.28
N ASN A 117 -9.66 0.30 2.39
CA ASN A 117 -8.47 1.14 2.43
C ASN A 117 -8.72 2.22 3.47
N ASP A 118 -7.75 2.53 4.32
CA ASP A 118 -7.85 3.54 5.37
C ASP A 118 -6.64 4.49 5.36
N GLU A 119 -6.88 5.74 5.77
CA GLU A 119 -5.82 6.76 5.89
C GLU A 119 -4.80 6.39 6.99
N ASN A 120 -5.26 5.69 8.04
CA ASN A 120 -4.47 5.25 9.19
C ASN A 120 -3.62 4.00 8.93
N SER A 121 -2.95 3.96 7.79
CA SER A 121 -2.00 2.93 7.43
C SER A 121 -0.69 3.05 8.22
N ILE A 122 -0.75 3.34 9.53
CA ILE A 122 0.33 3.03 10.49
C ILE A 122 0.75 1.57 10.34
N ASP A 123 -0.21 0.70 9.98
CA ASP A 123 0.05 -0.68 9.55
C ASP A 123 0.97 -0.76 8.33
N SER A 124 0.94 0.18 7.38
CA SER A 124 1.86 0.17 6.23
C SER A 124 3.30 0.44 6.63
N ILE A 125 3.54 1.37 7.57
CA ILE A 125 4.89 1.64 8.09
C ILE A 125 5.39 0.46 8.91
N PHE A 126 4.56 -0.10 9.79
CA PHE A 126 4.95 -1.29 10.57
C PHE A 126 5.20 -2.51 9.67
N VAL A 127 4.34 -2.76 8.69
CA VAL A 127 4.51 -3.85 7.71
C VAL A 127 5.75 -3.59 6.84
N PHE A 128 6.00 -2.35 6.42
CA PHE A 128 7.21 -1.97 5.70
C PHE A 128 8.46 -2.23 6.54
N LEU A 129 8.47 -1.81 7.81
CA LEU A 129 9.57 -2.03 8.72
C LEU A 129 9.81 -3.52 8.96
N ILE A 130 8.76 -4.31 9.20
CA ILE A 130 8.86 -5.77 9.36
C ILE A 130 9.47 -6.41 8.11
N ASN A 131 8.98 -6.05 6.92
CA ASN A 131 9.51 -6.54 5.65
C ASN A 131 10.95 -6.10 5.42
N PHE A 132 11.29 -4.86 5.76
CA PHE A 132 12.64 -4.31 5.64
C PHE A 132 13.63 -5.04 6.56
N PHE A 133 13.25 -5.28 7.83
CA PHE A 133 14.09 -6.04 8.75
C PHE A 133 14.20 -7.52 8.35
N ALA A 134 13.11 -8.15 7.88
CA ALA A 134 13.15 -9.50 7.34
C ALA A 134 14.13 -9.60 6.15
N PHE A 135 14.08 -8.62 5.24
CA PHE A 135 15.02 -8.52 4.13
C PHE A 135 16.48 -8.38 4.59
N ILE A 136 16.76 -7.53 5.58
CA ILE A 136 18.11 -7.40 6.15
C ILE A 136 18.61 -8.74 6.72
N ILE A 137 17.76 -9.46 7.47
CA ILE A 137 18.13 -10.75 8.05
C ILE A 137 18.47 -11.77 6.96
N VAL A 138 17.64 -11.85 5.91
CA VAL A 138 17.89 -12.71 4.75
C VAL A 138 19.20 -12.32 4.07
N PHE A 139 19.42 -11.02 3.86
CA PHE A 139 20.61 -10.51 3.19
C PHE A 139 21.89 -10.83 3.96
N ILE A 140 21.90 -10.65 5.29
CA ILE A 140 23.01 -11.05 6.17
C ILE A 140 23.24 -12.55 6.05
N TYR A 141 22.18 -13.36 6.08
CA TYR A 141 22.29 -14.81 5.97
C TYR A 141 22.91 -15.25 4.64
N VAL A 142 22.48 -14.64 3.52
CA VAL A 142 23.05 -14.86 2.19
C VAL A 142 24.52 -14.47 2.15
N ILE A 143 24.93 -13.34 2.74
CA ILE A 143 26.34 -12.94 2.82
C ILE A 143 27.16 -13.98 3.60
N VAL A 144 26.69 -14.42 4.77
CA VAL A 144 27.38 -15.45 5.56
C VAL A 144 27.50 -16.75 4.78
N PHE A 145 26.45 -17.15 4.08
CA PHE A 145 26.43 -18.34 3.23
C PHE A 145 27.45 -18.24 2.09
N LEU A 146 27.51 -17.11 1.39
CA LEU A 146 28.49 -16.87 0.33
C LEU A 146 29.92 -16.90 0.88
N ILE A 147 30.20 -16.25 2.01
CA ILE A 147 31.53 -16.29 2.65
C ILE A 147 31.93 -17.74 2.98
N ARG A 148 31.01 -18.57 3.46
CA ARG A 148 31.27 -19.99 3.75
C ARG A 148 31.57 -20.80 2.48
N LEU A 149 30.85 -20.53 1.38
CA LEU A 149 31.11 -21.15 0.08
C LEU A 149 32.52 -20.84 -0.44
N PHE A 150 33.00 -19.60 -0.27
CA PHE A 150 34.34 -19.21 -0.74
C PHE A 150 35.48 -19.66 0.18
N LYS A 151 35.22 -19.87 1.48
CA LYS A 151 36.26 -20.25 2.46
C LYS A 151 36.52 -21.76 2.59
N LYS A 152 35.60 -22.64 2.16
CA LYS A 152 35.73 -24.09 2.41
C LYS A 152 36.04 -24.87 1.12
N PRO A 153 37.03 -25.78 1.13
CA PRO A 153 37.29 -26.64 -0.02
C PRO A 153 36.07 -27.50 -0.34
N ARG A 154 35.89 -27.69 -1.66
CA ARG A 154 34.71 -28.09 -2.45
C ARG A 154 34.07 -29.45 -2.11
N ASN A 155 33.94 -29.87 -0.84
CA ASN A 155 33.38 -31.18 -0.50
C ASN A 155 31.97 -31.09 0.13
N MET A 156 30.99 -31.21 -0.77
CA MET A 156 29.67 -31.86 -0.68
C MET A 156 28.60 -31.48 0.38
N ILE A 157 28.91 -30.72 1.44
CA ILE A 157 27.94 -30.54 2.56
C ILE A 157 26.88 -29.43 2.30
N TYR A 158 27.08 -28.54 1.33
CA TYR A 158 26.22 -27.35 1.18
C TYR A 158 24.92 -27.53 0.36
N LYS A 159 24.65 -28.71 -0.20
CA LYS A 159 23.48 -28.91 -1.09
C LYS A 159 22.14 -28.77 -0.38
N ASN A 160 22.03 -29.21 0.88
CA ASN A 160 20.78 -29.13 1.62
C ASN A 160 20.54 -27.73 2.20
N GLU A 161 21.60 -27.07 2.68
CA GLU A 161 21.53 -25.69 3.18
C GLU A 161 21.15 -24.70 2.06
N ALA A 162 21.70 -24.87 0.86
CA ALA A 162 21.37 -24.03 -0.31
C ALA A 162 19.90 -24.18 -0.74
N LYS A 163 19.34 -25.40 -0.71
CA LYS A 163 17.92 -25.64 -1.01
C LYS A 163 17.01 -24.95 -0.02
N PHE A 164 17.36 -24.98 1.27
CA PHE A 164 16.58 -24.31 2.30
C PHE A 164 16.59 -22.78 2.12
N CYS A 165 17.74 -22.19 1.81
CA CYS A 165 17.84 -20.76 1.46
C CYS A 165 16.97 -20.40 0.26
N LEU A 166 17.02 -21.20 -0.80
CA LEU A 166 16.24 -20.95 -2.02
C LEU A 166 14.73 -21.00 -1.72
N ILE A 167 14.28 -22.01 -0.97
CA ILE A 167 12.88 -22.14 -0.57
C ILE A 167 12.45 -20.95 0.29
N PHE A 168 13.29 -20.51 1.21
CA PHE A 168 13.00 -19.35 2.07
C PHE A 168 12.88 -18.04 1.27
N VAL A 169 13.77 -17.81 0.31
CA VAL A 169 13.71 -16.64 -0.59
C VAL A 169 12.46 -16.70 -1.47
N ILE A 170 12.12 -17.87 -2.01
CA ILE A 170 10.89 -18.05 -2.80
C ILE A 170 9.65 -17.78 -1.95
N ALA A 171 9.61 -18.27 -0.70
CA ALA A 171 8.49 -18.04 0.20
C ALA A 171 8.30 -16.54 0.50
N LEU A 172 9.39 -15.80 0.73
CA LEU A 172 9.34 -14.35 0.93
C LEU A 172 8.89 -13.60 -0.33
N LEU A 173 9.32 -14.03 -1.52
CA LEU A 173 8.84 -13.46 -2.78
C LEU A 173 7.35 -13.70 -2.99
N ILE A 174 6.84 -14.89 -2.64
CA ILE A 174 5.40 -15.19 -2.72
C ILE A 174 4.61 -14.30 -1.76
N ILE A 175 5.05 -14.13 -0.52
CA ILE A 175 4.38 -13.23 0.45
C ILE A 175 4.33 -11.80 -0.10
N ASN A 176 5.44 -11.30 -0.65
CA ASN A 176 5.51 -9.97 -1.22
C ASN A 176 4.63 -9.82 -2.48
N LEU A 177 4.56 -10.86 -3.33
CA LEU A 177 3.65 -10.87 -4.47
C LEU A 177 2.17 -10.85 -4.04
N LEU A 178 1.81 -11.61 -3.00
CA LEU A 178 0.45 -11.62 -2.46
C LEU A 178 0.06 -10.26 -1.85
N ASP A 179 1.00 -9.58 -1.19
CA ASP A 179 0.78 -8.22 -0.68
C ASP A 179 0.61 -7.19 -1.80
N ASN A 180 1.31 -7.36 -2.93
CA ASN A 180 1.21 -6.45 -4.09
C ASN A 180 0.03 -6.76 -5.03
N PHE A 181 -0.57 -7.95 -4.95
CA PHE A 181 -1.82 -8.28 -5.67
C PHE A 181 -3.03 -7.44 -5.19
N LYS A 182 -2.84 -6.59 -4.17
CA LYS A 182 -3.79 -5.58 -3.64
C LYS A 182 -4.37 -4.59 -4.66
N ILE A 183 -3.85 -4.48 -5.89
CA ILE A 183 -4.10 -3.32 -6.77
C ILE A 183 -5.05 -3.61 -7.96
N SER A 184 -5.47 -4.86 -8.19
CA SER A 184 -6.17 -5.19 -9.44
C SER A 184 -7.34 -6.16 -9.29
N PHE A 185 -8.47 -5.72 -8.73
CA PHE A 185 -9.80 -6.26 -9.02
C PHE A 185 -10.86 -5.18 -8.87
#